data_AF-A9UPB6-F1
#
_entry.id   AF-A9UPB6-F1
#
_cell.length_a   1.000
_cell.length_b   1.000
_cell.length_c   1.000
_cell.angle_alpha   90.00
_cell.angle_beta   90.00
_cell.angle_gamma   90.00
#
_symmetry.space_group_name_H-M   'P 1'
#
loop_
_entity.id
_entity.type
_entity.pdbx_description
1 polymer ?
#
loop_
_entity_poly.entity_id
_entity_poly.type
_entity_poly.pdbx_seq_one_letter_code
_entity_poly.pdbx_strand_id
1 'polypeptide(L)'
;MFKLCMLAAATLALAAAQDPAEGWMGYAKGVSPRGTGVITHAEAKWKVLSKPNNAANAFYSPWFGIESSDNLNLIQPVNPWTGRAWQMYIEYFQWEPEHNENSQGHIVSPGDVLHGVIDLDQSSQTYIISHTNLNTGWNVKTQIPVQRKLSGEYKEYTILYFVFEKTFACHQYPAEEVVTFYDIAVQYDNQTVAPTWTTAYVDDNCNNRAHILNETTISITWDTSM
;
A
#
# COMPACT_ATOMS: atom_id res chain seq x y z
N MET A 1 55.06 10.90 -27.63
CA MET A 1 54.29 10.94 -26.36
C MET A 1 52.94 11.57 -26.66
N PHE A 2 51.88 10.77 -26.77
CA PHE A 2 50.51 11.26 -26.71
C PHE A 2 49.73 10.34 -25.76
N LYS A 3 49.38 10.87 -24.59
CA LYS A 3 48.58 10.21 -23.57
C LYS A 3 47.14 10.14 -24.08
N LEU A 4 46.65 8.93 -24.28
CA LEU A 4 45.24 8.65 -24.50
C LEU A 4 44.53 8.77 -23.14
N CYS A 5 43.77 9.83 -22.94
CA CYS A 5 42.97 10.03 -21.74
C CYS A 5 41.65 9.25 -21.92
N MET A 6 41.50 8.11 -21.26
CA MET A 6 40.22 7.41 -21.14
C MET A 6 39.27 8.29 -20.34
N LEU A 7 38.20 8.80 -20.97
CA LEU A 7 37.02 9.26 -20.25
C LEU A 7 36.24 8.03 -19.80
N ALA A 8 36.30 7.72 -18.50
CA ALA A 8 35.33 6.84 -17.87
C ALA A 8 33.99 7.59 -17.77
N ALA A 9 33.02 7.21 -18.60
CA ALA A 9 31.64 7.66 -18.43
C ALA A 9 31.08 6.98 -17.18
N ALA A 10 30.96 7.72 -16.08
CA ALA A 10 30.20 7.29 -14.92
C ALA A 10 28.72 7.28 -15.32
N THR A 11 28.18 6.09 -15.57
CA THR A 11 26.73 5.86 -15.63
C THR A 11 26.17 6.13 -14.22
N LEU A 12 25.56 7.30 -14.05
CA LEU A 12 24.68 7.58 -12.92
C LEU A 12 23.55 6.53 -12.96
N ALA A 13 23.57 5.58 -12.04
CA ALA A 13 22.39 4.79 -11.74
C ALA A 13 21.34 5.78 -11.24
N LEU A 14 20.31 6.01 -12.04
CA LEU A 14 19.07 6.62 -11.58
C LEU A 14 18.59 5.76 -10.42
N ALA A 15 18.57 6.32 -9.21
CA ALA A 15 17.87 5.71 -8.09
C ALA A 15 16.42 5.50 -8.55
N ALA A 16 16.04 4.23 -8.75
CA ALA A 16 14.66 3.86 -9.03
C ALA A 16 13.82 4.34 -7.84
N ALA A 17 12.74 5.08 -8.12
CA ALA A 17 11.94 5.73 -7.10
C ALA A 17 11.50 4.70 -6.03
N GLN A 18 11.82 4.98 -4.76
CA GLN A 18 11.40 4.22 -3.57
C GLN A 18 10.09 4.81 -3.02
N ASP A 19 9.43 4.10 -2.10
CA ASP A 19 8.26 4.69 -1.45
C ASP A 19 8.65 5.87 -0.51
N PRO A 20 7.79 6.90 -0.45
CA PRO A 20 6.55 7.04 -1.21
C PRO A 20 6.83 7.35 -2.70
N ALA A 21 6.18 6.61 -3.60
CA ALA A 21 6.51 6.59 -5.03
C ALA A 21 5.60 7.51 -5.88
N GLU A 22 6.04 7.83 -7.09
CA GLU A 22 5.21 8.53 -8.08
C GLU A 22 3.90 7.78 -8.32
N GLY A 23 2.79 8.52 -8.40
CA GLY A 23 1.44 7.99 -8.43
C GLY A 23 0.76 7.91 -7.06
N TRP A 24 1.47 7.98 -5.94
CA TRP A 24 0.82 8.05 -4.63
C TRP A 24 0.25 9.44 -4.41
N MET A 25 -1.05 9.54 -4.15
CA MET A 25 -1.66 10.83 -3.81
C MET A 25 -1.58 11.05 -2.30
N GLY A 26 -2.70 11.26 -1.61
CA GLY A 26 -2.74 11.34 -0.15
C GLY A 26 -2.47 9.98 0.49
N TYR A 27 -1.63 9.97 1.52
CA TYR A 27 -1.37 8.78 2.32
C TYR A 27 -1.20 9.07 3.81
N ALA A 28 -1.48 8.06 4.62
CA ALA A 28 -1.13 8.00 6.03
C ALA A 28 -0.03 6.96 6.24
N LYS A 29 0.94 7.29 7.09
CA LYS A 29 2.04 6.42 7.49
C LYS A 29 2.00 6.18 9.00
N GLY A 30 1.95 4.91 9.39
CA GLY A 30 2.02 4.44 10.76
C GLY A 30 3.37 3.78 11.06
N VAL A 31 3.96 4.14 12.20
CA VAL A 31 5.17 3.50 12.73
C VAL A 31 4.98 3.16 14.20
N SER A 32 5.80 2.25 14.73
CA SER A 32 5.79 1.92 16.16
C SER A 32 5.99 3.19 17.01
N PRO A 33 5.17 3.42 18.05
CA PRO A 33 5.35 4.56 18.95
C PRO A 33 6.67 4.49 19.75
N ARG A 34 7.33 3.33 19.79
CA ARG A 34 8.65 3.16 20.40
C ARG A 34 9.80 3.57 19.47
N GLY A 35 9.52 3.87 18.20
CA GLY A 35 10.52 4.12 17.16
C GLY A 35 11.21 2.85 16.62
N THR A 36 10.91 1.68 17.20
CA THR A 36 11.43 0.37 16.80
C THR A 36 10.35 -0.71 16.89
N GLY A 37 10.56 -1.83 16.21
CA GLY A 37 9.72 -3.02 16.26
C GLY A 37 9.26 -3.45 14.88
N VAL A 38 9.10 -4.76 14.71
CA VAL A 38 8.64 -5.37 13.46
C VAL A 38 7.13 -5.52 13.51
N ILE A 39 6.43 -5.15 12.43
CA ILE A 39 5.00 -5.40 12.30
C ILE A 39 4.79 -6.90 12.24
N THR A 40 4.21 -7.48 13.28
CA THR A 40 3.87 -8.91 13.33
C THR A 40 2.43 -9.19 12.93
N HIS A 41 1.58 -8.17 13.00
CA HIS A 41 0.19 -8.21 12.58
C HIS A 41 -0.24 -6.82 12.12
N ALA A 42 -0.98 -6.72 11.02
CA ALA A 42 -1.72 -5.54 10.63
C ALA A 42 -3.02 -5.93 9.95
N GLU A 43 -4.12 -5.30 10.33
CA GLU A 43 -5.41 -5.47 9.66
C GLU A 43 -6.15 -4.16 9.52
N ALA A 44 -7.02 -4.10 8.52
CA ALA A 44 -7.95 -3.01 8.32
C ALA A 44 -9.15 -3.47 7.49
N LYS A 45 -10.27 -2.77 7.65
CA LYS A 45 -11.45 -2.90 6.81
C LYS A 45 -11.72 -1.62 6.06
N TRP A 46 -12.28 -1.73 4.87
CA TRP A 46 -12.81 -0.59 4.14
C TRP A 46 -13.96 -1.03 3.23
N LYS A 47 -14.78 -0.06 2.86
CA LYS A 47 -15.92 -0.28 1.96
C LYS A 47 -15.47 -0.02 0.52
N VAL A 48 -15.85 -0.91 -0.39
CA VAL A 48 -15.71 -0.69 -1.84
C VAL A 48 -16.57 0.51 -2.23
N LEU A 49 -15.95 1.49 -2.87
CA LEU A 49 -16.60 2.74 -3.27
C LEU A 49 -17.63 2.53 -4.39
N SER A 50 -18.46 3.53 -4.64
CA SER A 50 -19.37 3.54 -5.78
C SER A 50 -18.62 3.42 -7.10
N LYS A 51 -19.35 3.05 -8.14
CA LYS A 51 -18.83 3.15 -9.48
C LYS A 51 -18.63 4.64 -9.81
N PRO A 52 -17.41 5.07 -10.17
CA PRO A 52 -17.18 6.44 -10.60
C PRO A 52 -17.93 6.78 -11.90
N ASN A 53 -18.31 8.06 -12.05
CA ASN A 53 -18.89 8.56 -13.28
C ASN A 53 -17.76 8.79 -14.31
N ASN A 54 -17.94 8.35 -15.56
CA ASN A 54 -16.99 8.60 -16.66
C ASN A 54 -15.54 8.09 -16.47
N ALA A 55 -15.33 7.08 -15.64
CA ALA A 55 -13.99 6.52 -15.40
C ALA A 55 -13.66 5.30 -16.27
N ALA A 56 -14.18 5.26 -17.50
CA ALA A 56 -13.77 4.24 -18.46
C ALA A 56 -12.26 4.41 -18.72
N ASN A 57 -11.51 3.32 -18.57
CA ASN A 57 -10.04 3.27 -18.66
C ASN A 57 -9.27 3.97 -17.52
N ALA A 58 -9.94 4.48 -16.48
CA ALA A 58 -9.23 4.94 -15.29
C ALA A 58 -8.70 3.76 -14.47
N PHE A 59 -7.53 3.92 -13.86
CA PHE A 59 -6.95 2.91 -12.97
C PHE A 59 -6.42 3.59 -11.70
N TYR A 60 -7.04 3.33 -10.57
CA TYR A 60 -6.63 3.87 -9.27
C TYR A 60 -7.05 2.94 -8.16
N SER A 61 -6.40 3.03 -7.00
CA SER A 61 -6.58 2.03 -5.95
C SER A 61 -6.46 2.66 -4.57
N PRO A 62 -7.50 2.58 -3.72
CA PRO A 62 -7.31 2.61 -2.28
C PRO A 62 -6.73 1.28 -1.81
N TRP A 63 -5.74 1.35 -0.94
CA TRP A 63 -5.13 0.17 -0.33
C TRP A 63 -4.47 0.49 1.01
N PHE A 64 -4.17 -0.55 1.78
CA PHE A 64 -3.24 -0.47 2.90
C PHE A 64 -2.17 -1.55 2.75
N GLY A 65 -1.01 -1.37 3.36
CA GLY A 65 0.09 -2.32 3.22
C GLY A 65 1.24 -2.05 4.17
N ILE A 66 2.16 -3.02 4.28
CA ILE A 66 3.37 -2.89 5.08
C ILE A 66 4.60 -2.79 4.19
N GLU A 67 5.58 -2.00 4.64
CA GLU A 67 6.83 -1.79 3.92
C GLU A 67 8.04 -2.16 4.79
N SER A 68 9.06 -2.74 4.15
CA SER A 68 10.37 -2.96 4.76
C SER A 68 11.04 -1.64 5.10
N SER A 69 11.81 -1.63 6.19
CA SER A 69 12.53 -0.45 6.73
C SER A 69 13.55 0.18 5.78
N ASP A 70 13.95 -0.54 4.73
CA ASP A 70 14.82 -0.05 3.66
C ASP A 70 14.04 0.49 2.45
N ASN A 71 12.71 0.53 2.53
CA ASN A 71 11.78 0.95 1.49
C ASN A 71 11.95 0.23 0.15
N LEU A 72 12.11 -1.11 0.21
CA LEU A 72 12.39 -1.95 -0.95
C LEU A 72 11.41 -3.11 -1.13
N ASN A 73 10.47 -3.30 -0.21
CA ASN A 73 9.47 -4.37 -0.28
C ASN A 73 8.16 -3.91 0.31
N LEU A 74 7.09 -4.03 -0.47
CA LEU A 74 5.75 -3.60 -0.12
C LEU A 74 4.78 -4.76 -0.29
N ILE A 75 3.94 -5.01 0.72
CA ILE A 75 2.94 -6.08 0.73
C ILE A 75 1.57 -5.45 1.00
N GLN A 76 0.61 -5.63 0.09
CA GLN A 76 -0.65 -4.87 0.10
C GLN A 76 -1.86 -5.72 -0.26
N PRO A 77 -2.89 -5.76 0.58
CA PRO A 77 -4.27 -5.97 0.13
C PRO A 77 -4.78 -4.73 -0.63
N VAL A 78 -5.05 -4.87 -1.93
CA VAL A 78 -5.43 -3.74 -2.80
C VAL A 78 -6.85 -3.85 -3.33
N ASN A 79 -7.52 -2.71 -3.55
CA ASN A 79 -8.86 -2.64 -4.11
C ASN A 79 -8.95 -1.69 -5.33
N PRO A 80 -8.35 -2.03 -6.48
CA PRO A 80 -8.30 -1.12 -7.61
C PRO A 80 -9.63 -1.03 -8.37
N TRP A 81 -9.91 0.16 -8.88
CA TRP A 81 -10.78 0.35 -10.04
C TRP A 81 -9.98 0.07 -11.30
N THR A 82 -10.47 -0.81 -12.17
CA THR A 82 -9.77 -1.27 -13.38
C THR A 82 -10.32 -0.68 -14.68
N GLY A 83 -11.03 0.44 -14.59
CA GLY A 83 -11.72 1.07 -15.71
C GLY A 83 -13.07 0.45 -16.04
N ARG A 84 -13.39 -0.72 -15.45
CA ARG A 84 -14.64 -1.46 -15.69
C ARG A 84 -15.34 -1.90 -14.41
N ALA A 85 -14.56 -2.38 -13.45
CA ALA A 85 -15.05 -2.87 -12.17
C ALA A 85 -14.01 -2.64 -11.08
N TRP A 86 -14.49 -2.63 -9.83
CA TRP A 86 -13.65 -2.80 -8.67
C TRP A 86 -13.17 -4.24 -8.59
N GLN A 87 -11.90 -4.42 -8.25
CA GLN A 87 -11.31 -5.72 -7.99
C GLN A 87 -10.66 -5.73 -6.61
N MET A 88 -10.39 -6.92 -6.09
CA MET A 88 -9.56 -7.14 -4.92
C MET A 88 -8.52 -8.21 -5.23
N TYR A 89 -7.30 -8.01 -4.75
CA TYR A 89 -6.22 -9.00 -4.74
C TYR A 89 -5.17 -8.60 -3.70
N ILE A 90 -4.10 -9.38 -3.60
CA ILE A 90 -2.91 -9.06 -2.81
C ILE A 90 -1.77 -8.82 -3.79
N GLU A 91 -1.05 -7.72 -3.62
CA GLU A 91 0.14 -7.33 -4.38
C GLU A 91 1.38 -7.43 -3.46
N TYR A 92 2.47 -7.95 -4.03
CA TYR A 92 3.81 -7.86 -3.48
C TYR A 92 4.68 -7.16 -4.50
N PHE A 93 5.27 -6.04 -4.10
CA PHE A 93 6.20 -5.28 -4.92
C PHE A 93 7.58 -5.21 -4.26
N GLN A 94 8.60 -5.38 -5.06
CA GLN A 94 10.00 -5.26 -4.68
C GLN A 94 10.70 -4.36 -5.70
N TRP A 95 11.45 -3.38 -5.22
CA TRP A 95 12.14 -2.42 -6.09
C TRP A 95 13.49 -2.92 -6.59
N GLU A 96 14.16 -3.79 -5.83
CA GLU A 96 15.53 -4.20 -6.17
C GLU A 96 15.84 -5.67 -5.82
N PRO A 97 16.16 -6.52 -6.82
CA PRO A 97 15.77 -6.35 -8.22
C PRO A 97 14.25 -6.19 -8.35
N GLU A 98 13.80 -5.48 -9.37
CA GLU A 98 12.38 -5.21 -9.57
C GLU A 98 11.59 -6.52 -9.74
N HIS A 99 10.54 -6.66 -8.93
CA HIS A 99 9.63 -7.79 -8.99
C HIS A 99 8.24 -7.36 -8.52
N ASN A 100 7.21 -7.72 -9.30
CA ASN A 100 5.81 -7.54 -8.93
C ASN A 100 5.08 -8.88 -9.07
N GLU A 101 4.38 -9.28 -8.01
CA GLU A 101 3.52 -10.46 -8.00
C GLU A 101 2.13 -10.11 -7.46
N ASN A 102 1.11 -10.57 -8.17
CA ASN A 102 -0.28 -10.43 -7.78
C ASN A 102 -0.91 -11.80 -7.52
N SER A 103 -1.68 -11.91 -6.44
CA SER A 103 -2.49 -13.10 -6.16
C SER A 103 -3.62 -13.25 -7.18
N GLN A 104 -4.37 -14.35 -7.08
CA GLN A 104 -5.67 -14.43 -7.75
C GLN A 104 -6.56 -13.26 -7.32
N GLY A 105 -7.12 -12.55 -8.31
CA GLY A 105 -8.05 -11.45 -8.07
C GLY A 105 -9.52 -11.85 -8.16
N HIS A 106 -10.38 -11.00 -7.62
CA HIS A 106 -11.84 -11.14 -7.66
C HIS A 106 -12.51 -9.80 -7.93
N ILE A 107 -13.57 -9.83 -8.74
CA ILE A 107 -14.41 -8.65 -8.94
C ILE A 107 -15.28 -8.46 -7.70
N VAL A 108 -15.32 -7.24 -7.17
CA VAL A 108 -16.12 -6.88 -6.00
C VAL A 108 -17.15 -5.82 -6.37
N SER A 109 -18.24 -5.76 -5.61
CA SER A 109 -19.33 -4.83 -5.87
C SER A 109 -19.21 -3.58 -4.99
N PRO A 110 -19.65 -2.41 -5.49
CA PRO A 110 -19.84 -1.24 -4.65
C PRO A 110 -20.62 -1.57 -3.38
N GLY A 111 -20.07 -1.14 -2.24
CA GLY A 111 -20.65 -1.36 -0.94
C GLY A 111 -20.27 -2.66 -0.23
N ASP A 112 -19.56 -3.58 -0.89
CA ASP A 112 -18.91 -4.69 -0.20
C ASP A 112 -17.90 -4.16 0.84
N VAL A 113 -17.72 -4.90 1.93
CA VAL A 113 -16.69 -4.63 2.94
C VAL A 113 -15.53 -5.58 2.70
N LEU A 114 -14.36 -5.01 2.47
CA LEU A 114 -13.10 -5.75 2.36
C LEU A 114 -12.39 -5.75 3.71
N HIS A 115 -11.74 -6.86 4.03
CA HIS A 115 -10.92 -7.04 5.21
C HIS A 115 -9.59 -7.66 4.79
N GLY A 116 -8.52 -6.88 4.93
CA GLY A 116 -7.17 -7.38 4.74
C GLY A 116 -6.49 -7.64 6.07
N VAL A 117 -5.73 -8.72 6.14
CA VAL A 117 -4.94 -9.13 7.31
C VAL A 117 -3.56 -9.54 6.83
N ILE A 118 -2.52 -9.07 7.50
CA ILE A 118 -1.12 -9.38 7.26
C ILE A 118 -0.52 -9.88 8.57
N ASP A 119 -0.12 -11.15 8.63
CA ASP A 119 0.47 -11.79 9.81
C ASP A 119 1.90 -12.27 9.52
N LEU A 120 2.83 -12.05 10.44
CA LEU A 120 4.16 -12.65 10.37
C LEU A 120 4.16 -14.02 11.03
N ASP A 121 4.38 -15.08 10.25
CA ASP A 121 4.86 -16.34 10.83
C ASP A 121 6.35 -16.21 11.15
N GLN A 122 6.64 -15.90 12.41
CA GLN A 122 8.01 -15.72 12.89
C GLN A 122 8.86 -16.98 12.79
N SER A 123 8.25 -18.17 12.78
CA SER A 123 8.97 -19.44 12.72
C SER A 123 9.56 -19.70 11.34
N SER A 124 8.81 -19.37 10.29
CA SER A 124 9.20 -19.54 8.89
C SER A 124 9.69 -18.23 8.24
N GLN A 125 9.60 -17.10 8.95
CA GLN A 125 9.96 -15.77 8.46
C GLN A 125 9.23 -15.46 7.16
N THR A 126 7.91 -15.59 7.19
CA THR A 126 7.01 -15.44 6.05
C THR A 126 5.79 -14.63 6.47
N TYR A 127 5.42 -13.62 5.70
CA TYR A 127 4.15 -12.95 5.88
C TYR A 127 3.04 -13.77 5.23
N ILE A 128 1.98 -14.00 5.98
CA ILE A 128 0.75 -14.63 5.56
C ILE A 128 -0.28 -13.52 5.40
N ILE A 129 -0.75 -13.31 4.17
CA ILE A 129 -1.70 -12.24 3.87
C ILE A 129 -3.01 -12.86 3.46
N SER A 130 -4.11 -12.35 4.00
CA SER A 130 -5.46 -12.70 3.57
C SER A 130 -6.23 -11.45 3.20
N HIS A 131 -7.06 -11.56 2.16
CA HIS A 131 -7.92 -10.48 1.71
C HIS A 131 -9.31 -11.06 1.45
N THR A 132 -10.29 -10.64 2.25
CA THR A 132 -11.64 -11.22 2.30
C THR A 132 -12.68 -10.19 1.94
N ASN A 133 -13.62 -10.55 1.08
CA ASN A 133 -14.89 -9.83 0.94
C ASN A 133 -15.86 -10.39 1.99
N LEU A 134 -16.14 -9.60 3.03
CA LEU A 134 -16.98 -10.02 4.15
C LEU A 134 -18.45 -10.25 3.76
N ASN A 135 -18.91 -9.64 2.66
CA ASN A 135 -20.28 -9.77 2.19
C ASN A 135 -20.52 -11.09 1.46
N THR A 136 -19.53 -11.56 0.68
CA THR A 136 -19.65 -12.78 -0.13
C THR A 136 -18.94 -13.98 0.48
N GLY A 137 -18.01 -13.76 1.42
CA GLY A 137 -17.13 -14.77 1.97
C GLY A 137 -15.99 -15.18 1.04
N TRP A 138 -15.86 -14.56 -0.15
CA TRP A 138 -14.73 -14.82 -1.03
C TRP A 138 -13.44 -14.34 -0.37
N ASN A 139 -12.40 -15.16 -0.46
CA ASN A 139 -11.11 -14.92 0.16
C ASN A 139 -9.97 -15.34 -0.77
N VAL A 140 -8.89 -14.58 -0.73
CA VAL A 140 -7.57 -15.00 -1.23
C VAL A 140 -6.56 -14.94 -0.10
N LYS A 141 -5.62 -15.89 -0.11
CA LYS A 141 -4.52 -15.98 0.84
C LYS A 141 -3.21 -16.19 0.09
N THR A 142 -2.17 -15.44 0.44
CA THR A 142 -0.81 -15.62 -0.10
C THR A 142 0.23 -15.67 1.02
N GLN A 143 1.43 -16.14 0.68
CA GLN A 143 2.58 -16.22 1.56
C GLN A 143 3.77 -15.55 0.89
N ILE A 144 4.36 -14.55 1.55
CA ILE A 144 5.51 -13.80 1.04
C ILE A 144 6.69 -14.01 1.98
N PRO A 145 7.70 -14.79 1.58
CA PRO A 145 8.91 -14.98 2.39
C PRO A 145 9.62 -13.65 2.65
N VAL A 146 10.05 -13.42 3.88
CA VAL A 146 10.82 -12.23 4.24
C VAL A 146 12.20 -12.32 3.60
N GLN A 147 12.54 -11.30 2.81
CA GLN A 147 13.84 -11.23 2.18
C GLN A 147 14.97 -11.05 3.20
N ARG A 148 16.18 -11.44 2.81
CA ARG A 148 17.38 -11.17 3.60
C ARG A 148 18.13 -9.97 3.03
N LYS A 149 18.70 -9.17 3.93
CA LYS A 149 19.71 -8.17 3.63
C LYS A 149 21.00 -8.86 3.20
N LEU A 150 21.93 -8.10 2.60
CA LEU A 150 23.28 -8.60 2.27
C LEU A 150 24.05 -9.10 3.51
N SER A 151 23.75 -8.57 4.70
CA SER A 151 24.30 -9.05 5.98
C SER A 151 23.83 -10.44 6.38
N GLY A 152 22.84 -11.00 5.69
CA GLY A 152 22.20 -12.28 6.02
C GLY A 152 21.03 -12.16 6.99
N GLU A 153 20.81 -10.99 7.61
CA GLU A 153 19.66 -10.73 8.47
C GLU A 153 18.37 -10.60 7.65
N TYR A 154 17.23 -10.96 8.23
CA TYR A 154 15.94 -10.70 7.59
C TYR A 154 15.63 -9.20 7.54
N LYS A 155 14.94 -8.77 6.48
CA LYS A 155 14.40 -7.42 6.39
C LYS A 155 13.29 -7.25 7.42
N GLU A 156 13.26 -6.10 8.06
CA GLU A 156 12.25 -5.75 9.04
C GLU A 156 11.18 -4.90 8.37
N TYR A 157 9.91 -5.31 8.46
CA TYR A 157 8.78 -4.48 8.03
C TYR A 157 8.31 -3.65 9.21
N THR A 158 8.42 -2.34 9.07
CA THR A 158 8.28 -1.41 10.22
C THR A 158 7.33 -0.27 9.93
N ILE A 159 6.89 -0.16 8.67
CA ILE A 159 6.08 0.94 8.17
C ILE A 159 4.74 0.35 7.71
N LEU A 160 3.65 0.99 8.13
CA LEU A 160 2.29 0.71 7.67
C LEU A 160 1.81 1.91 6.87
N TYR A 161 1.23 1.67 5.70
CA TYR A 161 0.63 2.71 4.87
C TYR A 161 -0.86 2.49 4.64
N PHE A 162 -1.56 3.60 4.46
CA PHE A 162 -2.87 3.70 3.85
C PHE A 162 -2.78 4.72 2.74
N VAL A 163 -3.11 4.33 1.50
CA VAL A 163 -2.82 5.13 0.31
C VAL A 163 -4.02 5.15 -0.61
N PHE A 164 -4.18 6.26 -1.32
CA PHE A 164 -4.95 6.31 -2.55
C PHE A 164 -3.99 6.57 -3.70
N GLU A 165 -3.91 5.63 -4.64
CA GLU A 165 -2.90 5.62 -5.69
C GLU A 165 -3.49 5.87 -7.08
N LYS A 166 -2.66 6.49 -7.92
CA LYS A 166 -2.76 6.86 -9.33
C LYS A 166 -3.60 8.11 -9.61
N THR A 167 -2.96 9.04 -10.30
CA THR A 167 -3.54 10.30 -10.75
C THR A 167 -4.41 10.11 -11.99
N PHE A 168 -5.63 10.60 -11.93
CA PHE A 168 -6.59 10.70 -13.03
C PHE A 168 -7.33 12.05 -12.91
N ALA A 169 -8.09 12.41 -13.95
CA ALA A 169 -8.90 13.63 -13.89
C ALA A 169 -9.94 13.53 -12.77
N CYS A 170 -10.14 14.61 -12.01
CA CYS A 170 -10.87 14.59 -10.74
C CYS A 170 -12.30 14.06 -10.85
N HIS A 171 -13.00 14.41 -11.92
CA HIS A 171 -14.35 13.93 -12.21
C HIS A 171 -14.45 12.42 -12.49
N GLN A 172 -13.31 11.71 -12.62
CA GLN A 172 -13.24 10.27 -12.82
C GLN A 172 -13.08 9.49 -11.51
N TYR A 173 -12.88 10.16 -10.37
CA TYR A 173 -12.88 9.50 -9.07
C TYR A 173 -14.32 9.28 -8.55
N PRO A 174 -14.52 8.40 -7.55
CA PRO A 174 -15.85 8.16 -6.99
C PRO A 174 -16.44 9.42 -6.35
N ALA A 175 -17.75 9.61 -6.47
CA ALA A 175 -18.43 10.84 -6.06
C ALA A 175 -18.56 10.98 -4.53
N GLU A 176 -18.25 9.93 -3.77
CA GLU A 176 -18.24 10.00 -2.31
C GLU A 176 -17.12 10.87 -1.76
N GLU A 177 -16.07 11.13 -2.55
CA GLU A 177 -14.97 12.02 -2.15
C GLU A 177 -14.20 11.57 -0.91
N VAL A 178 -14.42 10.33 -0.46
CA VAL A 178 -13.75 9.74 0.69
C VAL A 178 -13.70 8.23 0.60
N VAL A 179 -12.57 7.65 0.97
CA VAL A 179 -12.46 6.26 1.43
C VAL A 179 -12.09 6.26 2.90
N THR A 180 -12.68 5.36 3.68
CA THR A 180 -12.38 5.21 5.11
C THR A 180 -11.91 3.78 5.38
N PHE A 181 -10.73 3.70 5.98
CA PHE A 181 -10.19 2.50 6.58
C PHE A 181 -10.49 2.53 8.07
N TYR A 182 -11.07 1.45 8.58
CA TYR A 182 -11.56 1.35 9.96
C TYR A 182 -11.26 -0.02 10.54
N ASP A 183 -11.49 -0.16 11.85
CA ASP A 183 -11.07 -1.32 12.64
C ASP A 183 -9.58 -1.63 12.44
N ILE A 184 -8.75 -0.58 12.34
CA ILE A 184 -7.30 -0.75 12.14
C ILE A 184 -6.71 -1.31 13.44
N ALA A 185 -6.03 -2.46 13.36
CA ALA A 185 -5.29 -3.04 14.45
C ALA A 185 -3.89 -3.44 13.98
N VAL A 186 -2.88 -3.14 14.80
CA VAL A 186 -1.47 -3.37 14.47
C VAL A 186 -0.76 -3.94 15.68
N GLN A 187 0.11 -4.92 15.44
CA GLN A 187 1.05 -5.40 16.43
C GLN A 187 2.48 -5.13 15.97
N TYR A 188 3.29 -4.61 16.88
CA TYR A 188 4.74 -4.59 16.73
C TYR A 188 5.35 -5.54 17.75
N ASP A 189 6.19 -6.47 17.31
CA ASP A 189 6.79 -7.51 18.14
C ASP A 189 5.75 -8.29 18.98
N ASN A 190 4.62 -8.66 18.37
CA ASN A 190 3.47 -9.35 18.99
C ASN A 190 2.75 -8.55 20.11
N GLN A 191 2.92 -7.22 20.14
CA GLN A 191 2.20 -6.35 21.07
C GLN A 191 1.28 -5.42 20.29
N THR A 192 -0.03 -5.51 20.57
CA THR A 192 -1.02 -4.58 20.01
C THR A 192 -0.76 -3.17 20.52
N VAL A 193 -0.54 -2.23 19.60
CA VAL A 193 -0.27 -0.82 19.92
C VAL A 193 -0.91 0.07 18.88
N ALA A 194 -1.34 1.26 19.30
CA ALA A 194 -1.71 2.32 18.37
C ALA A 194 -0.44 2.85 17.67
N PRO A 195 -0.38 2.86 16.33
CA PRO A 195 0.75 3.45 15.61
C PRO A 195 0.84 4.95 15.86
N THR A 196 2.07 5.49 15.78
CA THR A 196 2.25 6.93 15.59
C THR A 196 1.97 7.26 14.14
N TRP A 197 0.88 7.97 13.91
CA TRP A 197 0.42 8.33 12.57
C TRP A 197 1.00 9.66 12.09
N THR A 198 1.34 9.70 10.81
CA THR A 198 1.65 10.92 10.05
C THR A 198 0.88 10.90 8.73
N THR A 199 0.62 12.05 8.14
CA THR A 199 0.00 12.16 6.82
C THR A 199 0.84 13.03 5.90
N ALA A 200 0.80 12.73 4.61
CA ALA A 200 1.50 13.46 3.58
C ALA A 200 0.86 13.14 2.21
N TYR A 201 1.47 13.64 1.14
CA TYR A 201 1.10 13.32 -0.24
C TYR A 201 2.35 13.38 -1.13
N VAL A 202 2.36 12.64 -2.24
CA VAL A 202 3.40 12.77 -3.28
C VAL A 202 2.86 13.61 -4.42
N ASP A 203 1.84 13.09 -5.11
CA ASP A 203 1.22 13.76 -6.23
C ASP A 203 0.06 14.63 -5.76
N ASP A 204 0.17 15.94 -6.00
CA ASP A 204 -0.88 16.89 -5.64
C ASP A 204 -1.99 16.90 -6.70
N ASN A 205 -2.90 15.93 -6.61
CA ASN A 205 -4.02 15.78 -7.54
C ASN A 205 -5.35 15.80 -6.78
N CYS A 206 -6.30 16.61 -7.27
CA CYS A 206 -7.69 16.66 -6.78
C CYS A 206 -7.81 16.87 -5.26
N ASN A 207 -6.90 17.65 -4.65
CA ASN A 207 -6.81 17.84 -3.20
C ASN A 207 -6.86 16.51 -2.42
N ASN A 208 -6.28 15.44 -2.97
CA ASN A 208 -6.34 14.14 -2.33
C ASN A 208 -5.46 14.12 -1.07
N ARG A 209 -6.06 13.89 0.10
CA ARG A 209 -5.41 14.05 1.42
C ARG A 209 -5.87 13.00 2.41
N ALA A 210 -4.93 12.44 3.18
CA ALA A 210 -5.22 11.55 4.29
C ALA A 210 -5.47 12.34 5.58
N HIS A 211 -6.40 11.85 6.40
CA HIS A 211 -6.78 12.40 7.70
C HIS A 211 -6.83 11.28 8.74
N ILE A 212 -6.15 11.47 9.85
CA ILE A 212 -6.22 10.57 11.02
C ILE A 212 -7.46 10.96 11.81
N LEU A 213 -8.49 10.11 11.79
CA LEU A 213 -9.74 10.40 12.51
C LEU A 213 -9.64 9.97 13.98
N ASN A 214 -8.99 8.85 14.24
CA ASN A 214 -8.61 8.35 15.56
C ASN A 214 -7.55 7.24 15.41
N GLU A 215 -7.18 6.57 16.50
CA GLU A 215 -6.13 5.54 16.52
C GLU A 215 -6.40 4.35 15.59
N THR A 216 -7.67 4.04 15.31
CA THR A 216 -8.09 2.86 14.54
C THR A 216 -8.83 3.21 13.24
N THR A 217 -8.85 4.49 12.86
CA THR A 217 -9.62 4.97 11.69
C THR A 217 -8.88 6.07 10.93
N ILE A 218 -8.72 5.86 9.63
CA ILE A 218 -8.09 6.80 8.69
C ILE A 218 -9.03 7.02 7.53
N SER A 219 -9.14 8.27 7.08
CA SER A 219 -9.85 8.59 5.83
C SER A 219 -8.89 9.21 4.82
N ILE A 220 -9.15 9.00 3.54
CA ILE A 220 -8.46 9.71 2.45
C ILE A 220 -9.55 10.34 1.60
N THR A 221 -9.52 11.67 1.48
CA THR A 221 -10.51 12.48 0.77
C THR A 221 -9.96 13.00 -0.54
N TRP A 222 -10.81 13.37 -1.50
CA TRP A 222 -10.47 14.10 -2.73
C TRP A 222 -11.62 15.02 -3.14
N ASP A 223 -11.40 15.89 -4.12
CA ASP A 223 -12.38 16.84 -4.65
C ASP A 223 -12.61 16.56 -6.15
N THR A 224 -13.82 16.11 -6.50
CA THR A 224 -14.18 15.76 -7.89
C THR A 224 -14.50 16.97 -8.76
N SER A 225 -14.58 18.17 -8.18
CA SER A 225 -14.98 19.41 -8.86
C SER A 225 -13.81 20.27 -9.35
N MET A 226 -12.58 19.90 -9.01
CA MET A 226 -11.35 20.59 -9.44
C MET A 226 -11.05 20.45 -10.94
#